data_AF-A0A8J2L9S8-F1
#
_entry.id   AF-A0A8J2L9S8-F1
#
_cell.length_a   1.000
_cell.length_b   1.000
_cell.length_c   1.000
_cell.angle_alpha   90.00
_cell.angle_beta   90.00
_cell.angle_gamma   90.00
#
_symmetry.space_group_name_H-M   'P 1'
#
loop_
_entity.id
_entity.type
_entity.pdbx_description
1 polymer ?
#
loop_
_entity_poly.entity_id
_entity_poly.type
_entity_poly.pdbx_seq_one_letter_code
_entity_poly.pdbx_strand_id
1 'polypeptide(L)'
;DIALETFRTLFCQRVLEKRDGKGKLIFDKFYQTITHFMGYPFWTREKHFDIKNHIVAYDYKLEGIECFDENCLKKYLPKILNQYWQNGRSFWNITLVHGYNGRPQTLVIMKWQHVLAPSELISTEKILNSSKYENILAIAEGNITISIPIRPF
;
A
#
# COMPACT_ATOMS: atom_id res chain seq x y z
N ASP A 1 -3.98 7.65 -14.94
CA ASP A 1 -3.55 8.18 -13.63
C ASP A 1 -4.73 8.18 -12.66
N ILE A 2 -4.52 7.82 -11.39
CA ILE A 2 -5.58 7.81 -10.36
C ILE A 2 -5.29 8.89 -9.32
N ALA A 3 -6.28 9.71 -8.96
CA ALA A 3 -6.09 10.71 -7.91
C ALA A 3 -5.90 10.04 -6.52
N LEU A 4 -5.02 10.60 -5.69
CA LEU A 4 -4.69 10.06 -4.36
C LEU A 4 -5.93 9.84 -3.48
N GLU A 5 -6.83 10.82 -3.42
CA GLU A 5 -8.08 10.70 -2.64
C GLU A 5 -9.00 9.61 -3.19
N THR A 6 -9.11 9.49 -4.52
CA THR A 6 -9.88 8.41 -5.15
C THR A 6 -9.31 7.04 -4.80
N PHE A 7 -7.98 6.88 -4.82
CA PHE A 7 -7.34 5.64 -4.41
C PHE A 7 -7.59 5.33 -2.93
N ARG A 8 -7.47 6.33 -2.04
CA ARG A 8 -7.77 6.18 -0.60
C ARG A 8 -9.20 5.69 -0.38
N THR A 9 -10.19 6.33 -1.02
CA THR A 9 -11.60 5.94 -0.91
C THR A 9 -11.83 4.51 -1.41
N LEU A 10 -11.29 4.16 -2.58
CA LEU A 10 -11.45 2.82 -3.14
C LEU A 10 -10.78 1.75 -2.27
N PHE A 11 -9.59 2.04 -1.72
CA PHE A 11 -8.88 1.13 -0.84
C PHE A 11 -9.68 0.90 0.46
N CYS A 12 -10.20 1.96 1.08
CA CYS A 12 -11.07 1.82 2.25
C CYS A 12 -12.27 0.91 1.95
N GLN A 13 -13.04 1.23 0.91
CA GLN A 13 -14.28 0.51 0.60
C GLN A 13 -14.05 -0.96 0.21
N ARG A 14 -13.00 -1.23 -0.59
CA ARG A 14 -12.78 -2.55 -1.19
C ARG A 14 -11.90 -3.46 -0.34
N VAL A 15 -11.04 -2.89 0.49
CA VAL A 15 -10.10 -3.64 1.33
C VAL A 15 -10.47 -3.49 2.79
N LEU A 16 -10.37 -2.29 3.35
CA LEU A 16 -10.44 -2.13 4.80
C LEU A 16 -11.84 -2.39 5.38
N GLU A 17 -12.89 -1.99 4.66
CA GLU A 17 -14.29 -2.12 5.08
C GLU A 17 -14.93 -3.42 4.59
N LYS A 18 -14.18 -4.25 3.87
CA LYS A 18 -14.71 -5.51 3.34
C LYS A 18 -15.10 -6.44 4.47
N ARG A 19 -16.34 -6.91 4.46
CA ARG A 19 -16.90 -7.81 5.48
C ARG A 19 -17.14 -9.21 4.94
N ASP A 20 -17.02 -10.20 5.81
CA ASP A 20 -17.42 -11.57 5.53
C ASP A 20 -18.96 -11.74 5.63
N GLY A 21 -19.47 -12.94 5.32
CA GLY A 21 -20.90 -13.25 5.44
C GLY A 21 -21.47 -13.18 6.86
N LYS A 22 -20.62 -12.99 7.88
CA LYS A 22 -21.00 -12.80 9.29
C LYS A 22 -20.88 -11.33 9.72
N GLY A 23 -20.58 -10.42 8.79
CA GLY A 23 -20.43 -8.99 9.06
C GLY A 23 -19.09 -8.59 9.71
N LYS A 24 -18.13 -9.51 9.85
CA LYS A 24 -16.79 -9.21 10.41
C LYS A 24 -15.87 -8.67 9.33
N LEU A 25 -14.98 -7.75 9.69
CA LEU A 25 -13.95 -7.25 8.76
C LEU A 25 -13.02 -8.40 8.35
N ILE A 26 -12.88 -8.61 7.05
CA ILE A 26 -11.97 -9.62 6.49
C ILE A 26 -10.52 -9.27 6.83
N PHE A 27 -10.21 -7.97 6.80
CA PHE A 27 -8.86 -7.44 6.91
C PHE A 27 -8.67 -6.62 8.20
N ASP A 28 -9.23 -7.06 9.33
CA ASP A 28 -9.12 -6.33 10.61
C ASP A 28 -7.67 -6.06 11.04
N LYS A 29 -6.72 -6.90 10.62
CA LYS A 29 -5.28 -6.73 10.87
C LYS A 29 -4.70 -5.42 10.33
N PHE A 30 -5.31 -4.80 9.31
CA PHE A 30 -4.89 -3.49 8.83
C PHE A 30 -5.17 -2.35 9.81
N TYR A 31 -5.96 -2.60 10.85
CA TYR A 31 -6.19 -1.67 11.95
C TYR A 31 -5.38 -2.02 13.20
N GLN A 32 -4.44 -2.97 13.11
CA GLN A 32 -3.72 -3.49 14.27
C GLN A 32 -2.26 -3.04 14.30
N THR A 33 -1.81 -2.69 15.50
CA THR A 33 -0.43 -2.36 15.85
C THR A 33 0.04 -3.22 17.02
N ILE A 34 1.34 -3.19 17.32
CA ILE A 34 1.93 -3.91 18.45
C ILE A 34 2.08 -2.94 19.61
N THR A 35 1.54 -3.34 20.76
CA THR A 35 1.78 -2.69 22.06
C THR A 35 2.48 -3.66 22.99
N HIS A 36 3.04 -3.17 24.08
CA HIS A 36 3.62 -4.02 25.13
C HIS A 36 2.78 -3.94 26.39
N PHE A 37 2.55 -5.09 27.03
CA PHE A 37 1.92 -5.19 28.34
C PHE A 37 2.73 -6.17 29.19
N MET A 38 3.19 -5.72 30.36
CA MET A 38 4.08 -6.50 31.24
C MET A 38 5.32 -7.08 30.52
N GLY A 39 5.89 -6.33 29.57
CA GLY A 39 7.07 -6.76 28.81
C GLY A 39 6.80 -7.68 27.62
N TYR A 40 5.56 -8.13 27.41
CA TYR A 40 5.20 -8.99 26.28
C TYR A 40 4.49 -8.20 25.18
N PRO A 41 4.75 -8.50 23.88
CA PRO A 41 4.08 -7.84 22.77
C PRO A 41 2.67 -8.40 22.54
N PHE A 42 1.71 -7.51 22.28
CA PHE A 42 0.33 -7.85 21.96
C PHE A 42 -0.17 -7.03 20.78
N TRP A 43 -1.06 -7.64 19.99
CA TRP A 43 -1.84 -6.92 19.00
C TRP A 43 -2.90 -6.06 19.70
N THR A 44 -2.98 -4.81 19.29
CA THR A 44 -4.05 -3.90 19.69
C THR A 44 -4.51 -3.10 18.50
N ARG A 45 -5.72 -2.55 18.57
CA ARG A 45 -6.24 -1.68 17.53
C ARG A 45 -5.52 -0.33 17.58
N GLU A 46 -5.15 0.19 16.42
CA GLU A 46 -4.65 1.55 16.27
C GLU A 46 -5.73 2.55 16.72
N LYS A 47 -5.39 3.38 17.71
CA LYS A 47 -6.35 4.30 18.36
C LYS A 47 -6.77 5.46 17.47
N HIS A 48 -5.87 5.94 16.62
CA HIS A 48 -6.05 7.12 15.78
C HIS A 48 -5.80 6.81 14.31
N PHE A 49 -6.41 5.73 13.83
CA PHE A 49 -6.26 5.28 12.46
C PHE A 49 -6.72 6.37 11.49
N ASP A 50 -5.84 6.78 10.58
CA ASP A 50 -6.14 7.69 9.48
C ASP A 50 -5.49 7.17 8.21
N ILE A 51 -6.31 6.90 7.19
CA ILE A 51 -5.86 6.40 5.89
C ILE A 51 -4.80 7.30 5.24
N LYS A 52 -4.82 8.61 5.53
CA LYS A 52 -3.87 9.57 4.99
C LYS A 52 -2.44 9.34 5.47
N ASN A 53 -2.30 8.73 6.65
CA ASN A 53 -1.02 8.35 7.22
C ASN A 53 -0.44 7.07 6.61
N HIS A 54 -1.28 6.25 5.99
CA HIS A 54 -0.88 4.97 5.40
C HIS A 54 -0.72 5.05 3.89
N ILE A 55 -1.56 5.82 3.20
CA ILE A 55 -1.52 5.96 1.74
C ILE A 55 -1.04 7.37 1.40
N VAL A 56 0.15 7.48 0.82
CA VAL A 56 0.78 8.78 0.50
C VAL A 56 1.17 8.86 -0.97
N ALA A 57 1.22 10.07 -1.52
CA ALA A 57 1.85 10.32 -2.81
C ALA A 57 3.33 10.65 -2.60
N TYR A 58 4.19 10.08 -3.43
CA TYR A 58 5.61 10.43 -3.47
C TYR A 58 5.84 11.48 -4.55
N ASP A 59 6.18 12.68 -4.11
CA ASP A 59 6.50 13.80 -4.99
C ASP A 59 8.00 13.81 -5.28
N TYR A 60 8.39 13.08 -6.33
CA TYR A 60 9.78 13.00 -6.79
C TYR A 60 10.31 14.32 -7.35
N LYS A 61 9.43 15.27 -7.72
CA LYS A 61 9.84 16.58 -8.25
C LYS A 61 10.51 17.43 -7.17
N LEU A 62 10.14 17.23 -5.90
CA LEU A 62 10.82 17.86 -4.76
C LEU A 62 12.29 17.41 -4.64
N GLU A 63 12.64 16.26 -5.20
CA GLU A 63 14.00 15.74 -5.25
C GLU A 63 14.73 16.14 -6.55
N GLY A 64 14.17 17.06 -7.33
CA GLY A 64 14.75 17.54 -8.60
C GLY A 64 14.68 16.53 -9.74
N ILE A 65 13.81 15.52 -9.63
CA ILE A 65 13.67 14.46 -10.64
C ILE A 65 12.59 14.88 -11.64
N GLU A 66 12.94 14.94 -12.92
CA GLU A 66 11.98 15.28 -13.98
C GLU A 66 11.04 14.11 -14.32
N CYS A 67 11.60 12.90 -14.36
CA CYS A 67 10.89 11.67 -14.70
C CYS A 67 11.27 10.55 -13.73
N PHE A 68 10.28 9.91 -13.11
CA PHE A 68 10.52 8.77 -12.24
C PHE A 68 10.52 7.48 -13.07
N ASP A 69 11.71 7.02 -13.42
CA ASP A 69 11.93 5.82 -14.24
C ASP A 69 12.43 4.62 -13.40
N GLU A 70 12.77 3.51 -14.07
CA GLU A 70 13.29 2.31 -13.40
C GLU A 70 14.59 2.55 -12.62
N ASN A 71 15.46 3.44 -13.11
CA ASN A 71 16.72 3.78 -12.44
C ASN A 71 16.45 4.60 -11.16
N CYS A 72 15.53 5.56 -11.25
CA CYS A 72 15.03 6.31 -10.10
C CYS A 72 14.39 5.35 -9.09
N LEU A 73 13.55 4.43 -9.55
CA LEU A 73 12.94 3.42 -8.71
C LEU A 73 14.01 2.61 -7.96
N LYS A 74 15.02 2.06 -8.63
CA LYS A 74 16.11 1.30 -7.97
C LYS A 74 16.83 2.14 -6.92
N LYS A 75 17.04 3.43 -7.19
CA LYS A 75 17.73 4.36 -6.28
C LYS A 75 16.89 4.74 -5.06
N TYR A 76 15.59 5.00 -5.25
CA TYR A 76 14.71 5.56 -4.21
C TYR A 76 13.82 4.53 -3.52
N LEU A 77 13.63 3.35 -4.10
CA LEU A 77 12.87 2.27 -3.49
C LEU A 77 13.40 1.90 -2.09
N PRO A 78 14.73 1.77 -1.85
CA PRO A 78 15.24 1.54 -0.50
C PRO A 78 14.87 2.67 0.47
N LYS A 79 14.85 3.93 0.03
CA LYS A 79 14.44 5.07 0.87
C LYS A 79 12.95 5.01 1.22
N ILE A 80 12.11 4.63 0.26
CA ILE A 80 10.66 4.46 0.45
C ILE A 80 10.38 3.28 1.40
N LEU A 81 11.10 2.17 1.23
CA LEU A 81 10.92 0.95 2.02
C LEU A 81 11.56 1.06 3.41
N ASN A 82 12.66 1.79 3.60
CA ASN A 82 13.33 1.91 4.90
C ASN A 82 12.71 2.95 5.85
N GLN A 83 11.55 3.53 5.51
CA GLN A 83 10.82 4.39 6.43
C GLN A 83 10.45 3.62 7.71
N TYR A 84 10.89 4.12 8.87
CA TYR A 84 10.58 3.51 10.15
C TYR A 84 9.07 3.47 10.40
N TRP A 85 8.61 2.38 11.00
CA TRP A 85 7.24 2.28 11.48
C TRP A 85 7.06 3.28 12.62
N GLN A 86 6.00 4.08 12.54
CA GLN A 86 5.69 5.00 13.63
C GLN A 86 5.03 4.23 14.76
N ASN A 87 5.47 4.49 16.00
CA ASN A 87 4.91 3.85 17.18
C ASN A 87 3.40 4.05 17.26
N GLY A 88 2.67 2.96 17.51
CA GLY A 88 1.21 2.97 17.63
C GLY A 88 0.45 2.99 16.31
N ARG A 89 1.13 2.96 15.16
CA ARG A 89 0.51 2.80 13.84
C ARG A 89 0.52 1.35 13.37
N SER A 90 -0.45 1.01 12.53
CA SER A 90 -0.51 -0.27 11.87
C SER A 90 0.66 -0.43 10.89
N PHE A 91 1.25 -1.63 10.82
CA PHE A 91 2.51 -1.87 10.11
C PHE A 91 2.34 -2.07 8.61
N TRP A 92 1.70 -1.13 7.93
CA TRP A 92 1.57 -1.13 6.48
C TRP A 92 1.49 0.30 5.94
N ASN A 93 1.99 0.52 4.74
CA ASN A 93 1.91 1.77 4.00
C ASN A 93 1.80 1.50 2.51
N ILE A 94 1.24 2.46 1.77
CA ILE A 94 1.14 2.48 0.31
C ILE A 94 1.66 3.83 -0.16
N THR A 95 2.60 3.80 -1.09
CA THR A 95 3.18 4.98 -1.72
C THR A 95 2.79 4.98 -3.19
N LEU A 96 2.13 6.04 -3.64
CA LEU A 96 1.75 6.26 -5.03
C LEU A 96 2.79 7.14 -5.71
N VAL A 97 3.30 6.71 -6.85
CA VAL A 97 4.20 7.49 -7.71
C VAL A 97 3.48 7.71 -9.05
N HIS A 98 3.08 8.95 -9.31
CA HIS A 98 2.44 9.33 -10.57
C HIS A 98 3.48 9.54 -11.67
N GLY A 99 3.12 9.40 -12.93
CA GLY A 99 4.04 9.76 -14.03
C GLY A 99 5.15 8.74 -14.29
N TYR A 100 5.00 7.48 -13.89
CA TYR A 100 6.06 6.47 -14.01
C TYR A 100 6.51 6.28 -15.47
N ASN A 101 7.83 6.27 -15.71
CA ASN A 101 8.44 6.22 -17.05
C ASN A 101 7.90 7.28 -18.03
N GLY A 102 7.51 8.46 -17.52
CA GLY A 102 7.00 9.57 -18.33
C GLY A 102 5.60 9.32 -18.90
N ARG A 103 4.91 8.27 -18.43
CA ARG A 103 3.56 7.91 -18.85
C ARG A 103 2.55 8.35 -17.79
N PRO A 104 1.27 8.57 -18.14
CA PRO A 104 0.20 8.86 -17.17
C PRO A 104 -0.22 7.61 -16.36
N GLN A 105 0.77 6.89 -15.85
CA GLN A 105 0.66 5.65 -15.07
C GLN A 105 1.02 5.93 -13.61
N THR A 106 0.36 5.19 -12.71
CA THR A 106 0.61 5.29 -11.28
C THR A 106 1.29 4.01 -10.83
N LEU A 107 2.51 4.12 -10.34
CA LEU A 107 3.20 3.05 -9.64
C LEU A 107 2.74 3.04 -8.17
N VAL A 108 2.34 1.87 -7.69
CA VAL A 108 1.86 1.63 -6.33
C VAL A 108 2.91 0.79 -5.61
N ILE A 109 3.56 1.35 -4.60
CA ILE A 109 4.53 0.64 -3.77
C ILE A 109 3.86 0.34 -2.44
N MET A 110 3.70 -0.92 -2.10
CA MET A 110 3.09 -1.35 -0.85
C MET A 110 4.16 -1.94 0.06
N LYS A 111 4.14 -1.53 1.33
CA LYS A 111 5.02 -2.05 2.36
C LYS A 111 4.14 -2.56 3.49
N TRP A 112 4.38 -3.76 3.99
CA TRP A 112 3.73 -4.25 5.21
C TRP A 112 4.65 -5.17 5.98
N GLN A 113 4.40 -5.33 7.28
CA GLN A 113 5.11 -6.31 8.08
C GLN A 113 4.52 -7.71 7.84
N HIS A 114 5.38 -8.71 7.61
CA HIS A 114 5.00 -10.11 7.36
C HIS A 114 4.00 -10.70 8.37
N VAL A 115 4.00 -10.18 9.60
CA VAL A 115 3.13 -10.65 10.67
C VAL A 115 1.65 -10.25 10.46
N LEU A 116 1.37 -9.23 9.63
CA LEU A 116 0.02 -8.75 9.32
C LEU A 116 -0.70 -9.63 8.30
N ALA A 117 0.02 -10.28 7.38
CA ALA A 117 -0.56 -11.18 6.41
C ALA A 117 0.47 -12.23 6.03
N PRO A 118 0.16 -13.54 6.20
CA PRO A 118 0.88 -14.57 5.48
C PRO A 118 0.86 -14.22 3.99
N SER A 119 1.97 -14.43 3.28
CA SER A 119 2.16 -14.06 1.86
C SER A 119 1.03 -14.54 0.94
N GLU A 120 0.29 -15.57 1.33
CA GLU A 120 -0.83 -16.15 0.59
C GLU A 120 -2.14 -15.33 0.65
N LEU A 121 -2.28 -14.43 1.62
CA LEU A 121 -3.57 -13.82 1.97
C LEU A 121 -3.86 -12.51 1.21
N ILE A 122 -2.83 -11.88 0.63
CA ILE A 122 -2.97 -10.64 -0.16
C ILE A 122 -2.36 -10.90 -1.54
N SER A 123 -3.03 -11.70 -2.37
CA SER A 123 -2.82 -11.57 -3.81
C SER A 123 -3.41 -10.23 -4.24
N THR A 124 -2.51 -9.24 -4.33
CA THR A 124 -2.79 -7.86 -4.75
C THR A 124 -3.50 -7.83 -6.14
N GLU A 125 -3.34 -8.89 -6.95
CA GLU A 125 -4.11 -9.18 -8.17
C GLU A 125 -5.63 -9.10 -7.97
N LYS A 126 -6.19 -9.60 -6.86
CA LYS A 126 -7.65 -9.61 -6.66
C LYS A 126 -8.22 -8.26 -6.21
N ILE A 127 -7.40 -7.39 -5.64
CA ILE A 127 -7.86 -6.11 -5.09
C ILE A 127 -8.03 -5.07 -6.21
N LEU A 128 -7.12 -5.07 -7.20
CA LEU A 128 -7.06 -4.05 -8.25
C LEU A 128 -7.71 -4.46 -9.59
N ASN A 129 -7.83 -5.78 -9.88
CA ASN A 129 -8.50 -6.28 -11.10
C ASN A 129 -10.02 -5.99 -11.17
N SER A 130 -10.62 -5.40 -10.13
CA SER A 130 -12.02 -4.96 -10.13
C SER A 130 -12.21 -3.50 -10.55
N SER A 131 -11.15 -2.82 -11.01
CA SER A 131 -11.19 -1.41 -11.37
C SER A 131 -10.80 -1.22 -12.84
N LYS A 132 -11.55 -0.37 -13.56
CA LYS A 132 -11.33 0.04 -14.96
C LYS A 132 -9.98 0.73 -15.21
N TYR A 133 -9.02 0.66 -14.28
CA TYR A 133 -7.77 1.38 -14.36
C TYR A 133 -6.68 0.46 -14.90
N GLU A 134 -6.47 0.57 -16.21
CA GLU A 134 -5.46 -0.19 -16.94
C GLU A 134 -4.01 0.16 -16.51
N ASN A 135 -3.75 1.24 -15.77
CA ASN A 135 -2.42 1.84 -15.69
C ASN A 135 -1.72 1.74 -14.31
N ILE A 136 -1.87 0.62 -13.59
CA ILE A 136 -1.31 0.43 -12.24
C ILE A 136 -0.20 -0.63 -12.23
N LEU A 137 1.01 -0.24 -11.82
CA LEU A 137 2.12 -1.16 -11.54
C LEU A 137 2.26 -1.32 -10.02
N ALA A 138 2.39 -2.53 -9.47
CA ALA A 138 2.48 -2.74 -8.02
C ALA A 138 3.79 -3.43 -7.58
N ILE A 139 4.44 -2.90 -6.54
CA ILE A 139 5.64 -3.50 -5.94
C ILE A 139 5.34 -3.70 -4.46
N ALA A 140 5.43 -4.94 -3.96
CA ALA A 140 5.31 -5.21 -2.55
C ALA A 140 6.56 -5.90 -2.00
N GLU A 141 7.04 -5.42 -0.85
CA GLU A 141 8.10 -6.08 -0.09
C GLU A 141 7.46 -6.81 1.09
N GLY A 142 7.61 -8.13 1.07
CA GLY A 142 6.79 -9.09 1.82
C GLY A 142 6.42 -10.31 0.98
N ASN A 143 7.39 -10.89 0.23
CA ASN A 143 7.23 -12.01 -0.72
C ASN A 143 6.02 -11.93 -1.66
N ILE A 144 5.87 -10.90 -2.48
CA ILE A 144 5.15 -10.93 -3.77
C ILE A 144 5.39 -9.60 -4.51
N THR A 145 6.00 -9.64 -5.70
CA THR A 145 6.05 -8.51 -6.64
C THR A 145 4.88 -8.66 -7.61
N ILE A 146 3.98 -7.68 -7.72
CA ILE A 146 2.82 -7.75 -8.65
C ILE A 146 2.97 -6.72 -9.79
N SER A 147 3.64 -7.14 -10.86
CA SER A 147 3.45 -6.49 -12.14
C SER A 147 2.07 -6.87 -12.68
N ILE A 148 1.17 -5.90 -12.86
CA ILE A 148 -0.13 -6.14 -13.53
C ILE A 148 0.06 -5.84 -15.02
N PRO A 149 0.08 -6.85 -15.90
CA PRO A 149 0.04 -6.63 -17.33
C PRO A 149 -1.38 -6.27 -17.78
N ILE A 150 -1.49 -5.20 -18.55
CA ILE A 150 -2.73 -4.76 -19.20
C ILE A 150 -3.00 -5.69 -20.38
N ARG A 151 -4.19 -6.33 -20.43
CA ARG A 151 -4.72 -6.85 -21.69
C ARG A 151 -5.66 -5.81 -22.29
N PRO A 152 -5.51 -5.46 -23.58
CA PRO A 152 -6.46 -4.61 -24.27
C PRO A 152 -7.75 -5.39 -24.55
N PHE A 153 -8.90 -4.79 -24.27
CA PHE A 153 -10.17 -5.15 -24.90
C PHE A 153 -10.86 -3.87 -25.38
#